data_AF-F3AGK6-F1
#
_entry.id   AF-F3AGK6-F1
#
_cell.length_a   1.000
_cell.length_b   1.000
_cell.length_c   1.000
_cell.angle_alpha   90.00
_cell.angle_beta   90.00
_cell.angle_gamma   90.00
#
_symmetry.space_group_name_H-M   'P 1'
#
loop_
_entity.id
_entity.type
_entity.pdbx_description
1 polymer ?
#
loop_
_entity_poly.entity_id
_entity_poly.type
_entity_poly.pdbx_seq_one_letter_code
_entity_poly.pdbx_strand_id
1 'polypeptide(L)'
;MIIWKIILVIFLLNEFHDEELLQKKLHMLDEKIVKFQKENYSGDSYSAYYGMVNNIITRICLMEKLSYSKQEIKEYRQKYRNISEIRKMEIQEYLSDKKYEEAIAVLKESKKLDADKAGLVAEYSQQLIQIYEKRNMQNEYVQELQYQVFECMQRDLEYIVKLKKLCSETEWEEQREKFLQGKTSYWIRYEFLVEEELFERLLQEIQKNQSVHVLDQYEKVLKKHLPNEIRDMYVQYVKKESTRTSDRKSYKYLISYLKKITKYPDGKKIARDIAECWKQDYKRRPAMMDELRKAGF
;
A
#
# COMPACT_ATOMS: atom_id res chain seq x y z
N MET A 1 -16.09 2.38 4.79
CA MET A 1 -17.13 3.41 5.07
C MET A 1 -17.90 3.87 3.82
N ILE A 2 -17.32 3.79 2.61
CA ILE A 2 -17.99 4.12 1.34
C ILE A 2 -19.01 3.05 0.92
N ILE A 3 -18.67 1.77 1.13
CA ILE A 3 -19.52 0.62 0.76
C ILE A 3 -20.88 0.64 1.50
N TRP A 4 -20.92 1.02 2.77
CA TRP A 4 -22.17 1.12 3.54
C TRP A 4 -23.07 2.28 3.09
N LYS A 5 -22.50 3.40 2.63
CA LYS A 5 -23.27 4.49 2.03
C LYS A 5 -23.85 4.09 0.68
N ILE A 6 -23.11 3.32 -0.11
CA ILE A 6 -23.60 2.77 -1.38
C ILE A 6 -24.74 1.78 -1.12
N ILE A 7 -24.59 0.86 -0.16
CA ILE A 7 -25.62 -0.13 0.19
C ILE A 7 -26.89 0.55 0.75
N LEU A 8 -26.76 1.55 1.64
CA LEU A 8 -27.91 2.28 2.18
C LEU A 8 -28.65 3.09 1.11
N VAL A 9 -27.91 3.71 0.18
CA VAL A 9 -28.49 4.43 -0.95
C VAL A 9 -29.15 3.45 -1.94
N ILE A 10 -28.56 2.27 -2.17
CA ILE A 10 -29.17 1.20 -2.99
C ILE A 10 -30.45 0.68 -2.34
N PHE A 11 -30.47 0.49 -1.02
CA PHE A 11 -31.66 0.05 -0.26
C PHE A 11 -32.80 1.07 -0.34
N LEU A 12 -32.52 2.35 -0.07
CA LEU A 12 -33.51 3.42 -0.20
C LEU A 12 -34.00 3.64 -1.64
N LEU A 13 -33.16 3.33 -2.64
CA LEU A 13 -33.52 3.40 -4.06
C LEU A 13 -34.22 2.14 -4.60
N ASN A 14 -34.22 1.03 -3.87
CA ASN A 14 -34.95 -0.19 -4.23
C ASN A 14 -36.38 -0.19 -3.65
N GLU A 15 -36.63 0.53 -2.56
CA GLU A 15 -37.96 0.55 -1.93
C GLU A 15 -38.93 1.58 -2.56
N PHE A 16 -38.44 2.52 -3.38
CA PHE A 16 -39.27 3.57 -4.01
C PHE A 16 -39.03 3.65 -5.52
N HIS A 17 -39.86 2.93 -6.29
CA HIS A 17 -39.87 2.90 -7.76
C HIS A 17 -40.82 3.95 -8.36
N ASP A 18 -40.82 5.18 -7.83
CA ASP A 18 -41.57 6.25 -8.49
C ASP A 18 -40.75 6.78 -9.67
N GLU A 19 -41.16 6.39 -10.88
CA GLU A 19 -40.55 6.81 -12.13
C GLU A 19 -40.46 8.34 -12.24
N GLU A 20 -41.46 9.07 -11.73
CA GLU A 20 -41.49 10.54 -11.76
C GLU A 20 -40.39 11.13 -10.87
N LEU A 21 -40.14 10.55 -9.69
CA LEU A 21 -39.06 10.95 -8.80
C LEU A 21 -37.69 10.68 -9.43
N LEU A 22 -37.53 9.54 -10.11
CA LEU A 22 -36.30 9.20 -10.81
C LEU A 22 -36.03 10.17 -11.97
N GLN A 23 -37.06 10.54 -12.75
CA GLN A 23 -36.95 11.54 -13.81
C GLN A 23 -36.62 12.95 -13.26
N LYS A 24 -37.23 13.38 -12.15
CA LYS A 24 -36.89 14.64 -11.48
C LYS A 24 -35.43 14.66 -11.02
N LYS A 25 -34.99 13.57 -10.38
CA LYS A 25 -33.59 13.43 -9.92
C LYS A 25 -32.61 13.44 -11.09
N LEU A 26 -32.98 12.81 -12.19
CA LEU A 26 -32.23 12.77 -13.43
C LEU A 26 -32.06 14.19 -14.02
N HIS A 27 -33.12 14.99 -14.06
CA HIS A 27 -33.06 16.41 -14.45
C HIS A 27 -32.16 17.24 -13.53
N MET A 28 -32.30 17.09 -12.20
CA MET A 28 -31.44 17.77 -11.23
C MET A 28 -29.96 17.42 -11.40
N LEU A 29 -29.64 16.18 -11.79
CA LEU A 29 -28.26 15.77 -12.07
C LEU A 29 -27.74 16.44 -13.34
N ASP A 30 -28.56 16.54 -14.40
CA ASP A 30 -28.19 17.23 -15.62
C ASP A 30 -27.88 18.71 -15.36
N GLU A 31 -28.71 19.40 -14.58
CA GLU A 31 -28.45 20.79 -14.16
C GLU A 31 -27.11 20.92 -13.41
N LYS A 32 -26.83 20.02 -12.46
CA LYS A 32 -25.58 20.02 -11.69
C LYS A 32 -24.37 19.77 -12.58
N ILE A 33 -24.46 18.85 -13.52
CA ILE A 33 -23.37 18.52 -14.45
C ILE A 33 -23.10 19.71 -15.39
N VAL A 34 -24.15 20.31 -15.96
CA VAL A 34 -24.04 21.49 -16.83
C VAL A 34 -23.47 22.69 -16.09
N LYS A 35 -23.93 22.94 -14.86
CA LYS A 35 -23.40 24.02 -14.02
C LYS A 35 -21.90 23.84 -13.79
N PHE A 36 -21.49 22.64 -13.40
CA PHE A 36 -20.08 22.33 -13.17
C PHE A 36 -19.22 22.52 -14.44
N GLN A 37 -19.74 22.15 -15.61
CA GLN A 37 -19.05 22.33 -16.89
C GLN A 37 -18.90 23.81 -17.30
N LYS A 38 -19.92 24.63 -17.07
CA LYS A 38 -19.91 26.05 -17.47
C LYS A 38 -19.01 26.91 -16.60
N GLU A 39 -18.92 26.58 -15.32
CA GLU A 39 -18.22 27.41 -14.34
C GLU A 39 -16.69 27.26 -14.40
N ASN A 40 -16.14 26.43 -15.33
CA ASN A 40 -14.69 26.16 -15.50
C ASN A 40 -13.97 26.13 -14.14
N TYR A 41 -14.57 25.41 -13.19
CA TYR A 41 -14.26 25.55 -11.77
C TYR A 41 -12.75 25.32 -11.54
N SER A 42 -12.03 26.40 -11.29
CA SER A 42 -10.59 26.43 -10.95
C SER A 42 -10.35 26.40 -9.44
N GLY A 43 -11.38 26.14 -8.65
CA GLY A 43 -11.29 26.07 -7.19
C GLY A 43 -10.69 24.75 -6.75
N ASP A 44 -9.45 24.80 -6.23
CA ASP A 44 -8.79 23.77 -5.43
C ASP A 44 -9.77 22.82 -4.72
N SER A 45 -10.00 21.59 -5.23
CA SER A 45 -10.54 20.50 -4.41
C SER A 45 -10.69 19.20 -5.20
N TYR A 46 -9.89 18.20 -4.83
CA TYR A 46 -10.16 16.78 -5.14
C TYR A 46 -11.66 16.42 -4.97
N SER A 47 -12.35 16.96 -3.96
CA SER A 47 -13.78 16.68 -3.71
C SER A 47 -14.73 17.19 -4.81
N ALA A 48 -14.39 18.26 -5.52
CA ALA A 48 -15.22 18.82 -6.58
C ALA A 48 -15.21 17.92 -7.82
N TYR A 49 -14.02 17.44 -8.22
CA TYR A 49 -13.85 16.46 -9.30
C TYR A 49 -14.62 15.16 -8.99
N TYR A 50 -14.41 14.57 -7.82
CA TYR A 50 -15.13 13.33 -7.44
C TYR A 50 -16.63 13.56 -7.28
N GLY A 51 -17.07 14.76 -6.89
CA GLY A 51 -18.48 15.15 -6.90
C GLY A 51 -19.09 15.12 -8.30
N MET A 52 -18.39 15.67 -9.30
CA MET A 52 -18.82 15.64 -10.71
C MET A 52 -18.86 14.20 -11.24
N VAL A 53 -17.79 13.44 -11.04
CA VAL A 53 -17.70 12.03 -11.47
C VAL A 53 -18.85 11.23 -10.86
N ASN A 54 -19.12 11.41 -9.56
CA ASN A 54 -20.23 10.72 -8.89
C ASN A 54 -21.61 11.12 -9.44
N ASN A 55 -21.81 12.39 -9.82
CA ASN A 55 -23.06 12.82 -10.46
C ASN A 55 -23.25 12.13 -11.82
N ILE A 56 -22.20 12.04 -12.64
CA ILE A 56 -22.24 11.38 -13.96
C ILE A 56 -22.53 9.88 -13.80
N ILE A 57 -21.83 9.19 -12.88
CA ILE A 57 -22.07 7.76 -12.62
C ILE A 57 -23.51 7.54 -12.12
N THR A 58 -23.97 8.36 -11.16
CA THR A 58 -25.34 8.26 -10.65
C THR A 58 -26.36 8.46 -11.77
N ARG A 59 -26.10 9.41 -12.68
CA ARG A 59 -26.96 9.69 -13.83
C ARG A 59 -27.04 8.51 -14.79
N ILE A 60 -25.92 7.81 -15.04
CA ILE A 60 -25.90 6.56 -15.84
C ILE A 60 -26.70 5.46 -15.16
N CYS A 61 -26.52 5.23 -13.86
CA CYS A 61 -27.30 4.23 -13.12
C CYS A 61 -28.81 4.53 -13.15
N LEU A 62 -29.20 5.81 -13.15
CA LEU A 62 -30.61 6.20 -13.30
C LEU A 62 -31.16 5.90 -14.70
N MET A 63 -30.36 6.07 -15.76
CA MET A 63 -30.77 5.67 -17.11
C MET A 63 -31.06 4.17 -17.18
N GLU A 64 -30.20 3.35 -16.57
CA GLU A 64 -30.41 1.90 -16.47
C GLU A 64 -31.71 1.56 -15.73
N LYS A 65 -31.98 2.23 -14.60
CA LYS A 65 -33.23 2.04 -13.83
C LYS A 65 -34.49 2.50 -14.55
N LEU A 66 -34.39 3.56 -15.36
CA LEU A 66 -35.47 4.08 -16.19
C LEU A 66 -35.60 3.33 -17.53
N SER A 67 -34.93 2.18 -17.68
CA SER A 67 -35.01 1.33 -18.87
C SER A 67 -34.64 2.04 -20.18
N TYR A 68 -33.74 3.03 -20.13
CA TYR A 68 -33.14 3.60 -21.33
C TYR A 68 -32.46 2.51 -22.15
N SER A 69 -32.44 2.68 -23.47
CA SER A 69 -31.80 1.70 -24.34
C SER A 69 -30.29 1.65 -24.09
N LYS A 70 -29.68 0.49 -24.34
CA LYS A 70 -28.21 0.31 -24.26
C LYS A 70 -27.48 1.32 -25.14
N GLN A 71 -28.06 1.70 -26.28
CA GLN A 71 -27.48 2.66 -27.21
C GLN A 71 -27.46 4.08 -26.60
N GLU A 72 -28.55 4.54 -25.99
CA GLU A 72 -28.61 5.85 -25.33
C GLU A 72 -27.62 5.95 -24.16
N ILE A 73 -27.51 4.88 -23.36
CA ILE A 73 -26.55 4.81 -22.26
C ILE A 73 -25.11 4.87 -22.79
N LYS A 74 -24.82 4.14 -23.87
CA LYS A 74 -23.51 4.15 -24.52
C LYS A 74 -23.15 5.53 -25.06
N GLU A 75 -24.08 6.19 -25.75
CA GLU A 75 -23.89 7.55 -26.26
C GLU A 75 -23.66 8.56 -25.14
N TYR A 76 -24.36 8.41 -24.01
CA TYR A 76 -24.13 9.25 -22.84
C TYR A 76 -22.74 9.01 -22.23
N ARG A 77 -22.35 7.74 -22.02
CA ARG A 77 -21.02 7.36 -21.51
C ARG A 77 -19.90 7.91 -22.40
N GLN A 78 -20.08 7.88 -23.73
CA GLN A 78 -19.06 8.34 -24.68
C GLN A 78 -18.66 9.80 -24.46
N LYS A 79 -19.60 10.67 -24.03
CA LYS A 79 -19.33 12.08 -23.72
C LYS A 79 -18.33 12.27 -22.58
N TYR A 80 -18.20 11.27 -21.70
CA TYR A 80 -17.42 11.30 -20.47
C TYR A 80 -16.34 10.22 -20.41
N ARG A 81 -16.04 9.57 -21.55
CA ARG A 81 -15.12 8.43 -21.61
C ARG A 81 -13.67 8.79 -21.28
N ASN A 82 -13.33 10.09 -21.21
CA ASN A 82 -12.06 10.57 -20.70
C ASN A 82 -11.90 10.37 -19.17
N ILE A 83 -13.00 10.22 -18.43
CA ILE A 83 -13.00 9.91 -16.99
C ILE A 83 -12.71 8.41 -16.79
N SER A 84 -11.74 8.09 -15.93
CA SER A 84 -11.30 6.73 -15.66
C SER A 84 -12.43 5.81 -15.18
N GLU A 85 -13.32 6.33 -14.34
CA GLU A 85 -14.43 5.61 -13.73
C GLU A 85 -15.44 5.15 -14.77
N ILE A 86 -15.64 5.93 -15.85
CA ILE A 86 -16.51 5.55 -16.96
C ILE A 86 -15.89 4.38 -17.75
N ARG A 87 -14.58 4.42 -18.01
CA ARG A 87 -13.86 3.30 -18.63
C ARG A 87 -13.85 2.06 -17.72
N LYS A 88 -13.74 2.23 -16.40
CA LYS A 88 -13.86 1.11 -15.43
C LYS A 88 -15.23 0.45 -15.50
N MET A 89 -16.31 1.21 -15.63
CA MET A 89 -17.65 0.64 -15.85
C MET A 89 -17.72 -0.17 -17.15
N GLU A 90 -17.16 0.35 -18.24
CA GLU A 90 -17.05 -0.36 -19.53
C GLU A 90 -16.25 -1.68 -19.38
N ILE A 91 -15.10 -1.64 -18.70
CA ILE A 91 -14.27 -2.83 -18.43
C ILE A 91 -15.07 -3.87 -17.63
N GLN A 92 -15.75 -3.46 -16.56
CA GLN A 92 -16.55 -4.38 -15.74
C GLN A 92 -17.71 -5.01 -16.50
N GLU A 93 -18.36 -4.25 -17.39
CA GLU A 93 -19.41 -4.79 -18.27
C GLU A 93 -18.84 -5.85 -19.22
N TYR A 94 -17.72 -5.55 -19.91
CA TYR A 94 -17.07 -6.53 -20.78
C TYR A 94 -16.60 -7.78 -20.02
N LEU A 95 -16.05 -7.62 -18.82
CA LEU A 95 -15.64 -8.76 -17.98
C LEU A 95 -16.84 -9.62 -17.55
N SER A 96 -17.96 -8.99 -17.20
CA SER A 96 -19.20 -9.69 -16.82
C SER A 96 -19.78 -10.48 -18.01
N ASP A 97 -19.72 -9.89 -19.20
CA ASP A 97 -20.10 -10.51 -20.47
C ASP A 97 -19.07 -11.53 -21.00
N LYS A 98 -17.93 -11.70 -20.33
CA LYS A 98 -16.78 -12.52 -20.77
C LYS A 98 -16.18 -12.09 -22.12
N LYS A 99 -16.33 -10.81 -22.48
CA LYS A 99 -15.75 -10.13 -23.63
C LYS A 99 -14.33 -9.66 -23.30
N TYR A 100 -13.41 -10.61 -23.21
CA TYR A 100 -12.06 -10.36 -22.69
C TYR A 100 -11.23 -9.48 -23.63
N GLU A 101 -11.38 -9.65 -24.94
CA GLU A 101 -10.66 -8.92 -25.96
C GLU A 101 -10.98 -7.42 -25.90
N GLU A 102 -12.25 -7.08 -25.75
CA GLU A 102 -12.72 -5.70 -25.56
C GLU A 102 -12.23 -5.13 -24.23
N ALA A 103 -12.30 -5.90 -23.14
CA ALA A 103 -11.76 -5.48 -21.84
C ALA A 103 -10.25 -5.19 -21.92
N ILE A 104 -9.46 -6.05 -22.58
CA ILE A 104 -8.02 -5.87 -22.79
C ILE A 104 -7.77 -4.59 -23.60
N ALA A 105 -8.54 -4.34 -24.66
CA ALA A 105 -8.39 -3.15 -25.48
C ALA A 105 -8.58 -1.87 -24.65
N VAL A 106 -9.65 -1.80 -23.85
CA VAL A 106 -9.93 -0.63 -23.00
C VAL A 106 -8.90 -0.49 -21.88
N LEU A 107 -8.42 -1.58 -21.29
CA LEU A 107 -7.35 -1.54 -20.28
C LEU A 107 -6.04 -1.00 -20.86
N LYS A 108 -5.62 -1.48 -22.04
CA LYS A 108 -4.42 -1.00 -22.74
C LYS A 108 -4.53 0.47 -23.13
N GLU A 109 -5.69 0.89 -23.62
CA GLU A 109 -5.99 2.30 -23.90
C GLU A 109 -5.92 3.14 -22.62
N SER A 110 -6.54 2.68 -21.53
CA SER A 110 -6.58 3.38 -20.25
C SER A 110 -5.20 3.56 -19.64
N LYS A 111 -4.30 2.57 -19.75
CA LYS A 111 -2.89 2.72 -19.34
C LYS A 111 -2.18 3.87 -20.06
N LYS A 112 -2.52 4.12 -21.33
CA LYS A 112 -1.94 5.24 -22.10
C LYS A 112 -2.56 6.58 -21.70
N LEU A 113 -3.88 6.62 -21.52
CA LEU A 113 -4.61 7.85 -21.16
C LEU A 113 -4.30 8.34 -19.75
N ASP A 114 -4.10 7.43 -18.81
CA ASP A 114 -3.82 7.73 -17.39
C ASP A 114 -2.34 7.51 -17.03
N ALA A 115 -1.41 7.61 -17.99
CA ALA A 115 0.00 7.30 -17.78
C ALA A 115 0.68 8.10 -16.65
N ASP A 116 0.13 9.27 -16.32
CA ASP A 116 0.56 10.14 -15.22
C ASP A 116 0.03 9.70 -13.83
N LYS A 117 -0.97 8.81 -13.80
CA LYS A 117 -1.64 8.34 -12.58
C LYS A 117 -1.18 6.92 -12.25
N ALA A 118 0.00 6.82 -11.62
CA ALA A 118 0.63 5.53 -11.29
C ALA A 118 -0.29 4.51 -10.58
N GLY A 119 -1.19 4.98 -9.70
CA GLY A 119 -2.16 4.11 -9.02
C GLY A 119 -3.17 3.46 -9.96
N LEU A 120 -3.68 4.20 -10.95
CA LEU A 120 -4.61 3.67 -11.95
C LEU A 120 -3.90 2.73 -12.93
N VAL A 121 -2.69 3.11 -13.37
CA VAL A 121 -1.89 2.28 -14.27
C VAL A 121 -1.59 0.92 -13.64
N ALA A 122 -1.25 0.89 -12.34
CA ALA A 122 -1.08 -0.35 -11.59
C ALA A 122 -2.39 -1.16 -11.55
N GLU A 123 -3.52 -0.55 -11.21
CA GLU A 123 -4.82 -1.24 -11.17
C GLU A 123 -5.21 -1.85 -12.53
N TYR A 124 -4.95 -1.15 -13.64
CA TYR A 124 -5.19 -1.69 -14.98
C TYR A 124 -4.24 -2.85 -15.31
N SER A 125 -2.96 -2.74 -14.91
CA SER A 125 -1.98 -3.80 -15.08
C SER A 125 -2.38 -5.08 -14.33
N GLN A 126 -2.86 -4.94 -13.09
CA GLN A 126 -3.38 -6.05 -12.29
C GLN A 126 -4.57 -6.75 -12.97
N GLN A 127 -5.51 -5.99 -13.53
CA GLN A 127 -6.64 -6.56 -14.28
C GLN A 127 -6.18 -7.28 -15.56
N LEU A 128 -5.20 -6.72 -16.29
CA LEU A 128 -4.61 -7.38 -17.45
C LEU A 128 -3.96 -8.71 -17.07
N ILE A 129 -3.18 -8.75 -15.99
CA ILE A 129 -2.56 -9.99 -15.46
C ILE A 129 -3.62 -11.05 -15.18
N GLN A 130 -4.72 -10.68 -14.50
CA GLN A 130 -5.82 -11.60 -14.21
C GLN A 130 -6.47 -12.17 -15.47
N ILE A 131 -6.69 -11.33 -16.50
CA ILE A 131 -7.26 -11.79 -17.77
C ILE A 131 -6.29 -12.73 -18.49
N TYR A 132 -5.01 -12.34 -18.60
CA TYR A 132 -4.01 -13.14 -19.31
C TYR A 132 -3.77 -14.50 -18.65
N GLU A 133 -3.72 -14.53 -17.32
CA GLU A 133 -3.65 -15.77 -16.53
C GLU A 133 -4.86 -16.68 -16.82
N LYS A 134 -6.08 -16.13 -16.72
CA LYS A 134 -7.33 -16.88 -16.95
C LYS A 134 -7.47 -17.40 -18.39
N ARG A 135 -6.91 -16.68 -19.36
CA ARG A 135 -6.98 -17.00 -20.80
C ARG A 135 -5.78 -17.81 -21.28
N ASN A 136 -4.84 -18.18 -20.40
CA ASN A 136 -3.59 -18.85 -20.74
C ASN A 136 -2.76 -18.10 -21.80
N MET A 137 -2.79 -16.76 -21.77
CA MET A 137 -2.01 -15.89 -22.66
C MET A 137 -0.62 -15.67 -22.07
N GLN A 138 0.24 -16.68 -22.16
CA GLN A 138 1.48 -16.75 -21.37
C GLN A 138 2.47 -15.61 -21.67
N ASN A 139 2.64 -15.24 -22.95
CA ASN A 139 3.59 -14.19 -23.32
C ASN A 139 3.16 -12.82 -22.76
N GLU A 140 1.89 -12.48 -22.91
CA GLU A 140 1.30 -11.25 -22.39
C GLU A 140 1.27 -11.23 -20.87
N TYR A 141 0.99 -12.37 -20.23
CA TYR A 141 1.04 -12.54 -18.78
C TYR A 141 2.43 -12.23 -18.23
N VAL A 142 3.48 -12.84 -18.79
CA VAL A 142 4.87 -12.60 -18.34
C VAL A 142 5.28 -11.14 -18.52
N GLN A 143 4.99 -10.55 -19.69
CA GLN A 143 5.33 -9.15 -19.97
C GLN A 143 4.63 -8.17 -19.02
N GLU A 144 3.33 -8.38 -18.80
CA GLU A 144 2.55 -7.50 -17.93
C GLU A 144 2.92 -7.71 -16.46
N LEU A 145 3.27 -8.94 -16.04
CA LEU A 145 3.74 -9.22 -14.69
C LEU A 145 5.10 -8.58 -14.41
N GLN A 146 6.03 -8.61 -15.37
CA GLN A 146 7.30 -7.88 -15.26
C GLN A 146 7.05 -6.37 -15.14
N TYR A 147 6.16 -5.82 -15.99
CA TYR A 147 5.77 -4.42 -15.88
C TYR A 147 5.21 -4.09 -14.49
N GLN A 148 4.29 -4.93 -13.98
CA GLN A 148 3.69 -4.74 -12.68
C GLN A 148 4.72 -4.76 -11.55
N VAL A 149 5.71 -5.66 -11.59
CA VAL A 149 6.75 -5.77 -10.55
C VAL A 149 7.75 -4.60 -10.59
N PHE A 150 8.20 -4.23 -11.79
CA PHE A 150 9.34 -3.30 -11.95
C PHE A 150 8.93 -1.84 -12.16
N GLU A 151 7.72 -1.58 -12.67
CA GLU A 151 7.24 -0.22 -12.97
C GLU A 151 6.18 0.27 -11.98
N CYS A 152 5.45 -0.63 -11.31
CA CYS A 152 4.41 -0.26 -10.35
C CYS A 152 4.88 -0.44 -8.89
N MET A 153 4.48 0.47 -7.99
CA MET A 153 4.81 0.37 -6.56
C MET A 153 4.16 -0.86 -5.94
N GLN A 154 4.96 -1.71 -5.30
CA GLN A 154 4.45 -2.91 -4.64
C GLN A 154 3.91 -2.59 -3.24
N ARG A 155 2.81 -3.26 -2.88
CA ARG A 155 2.14 -3.14 -1.57
C ARG A 155 2.21 -4.42 -0.75
N ASP A 156 2.43 -5.54 -1.42
CA ASP A 156 2.58 -6.87 -0.87
C ASP A 156 3.51 -7.69 -1.80
N LEU A 157 3.73 -8.95 -1.44
CA LEU A 157 4.59 -9.87 -2.18
C LEU A 157 3.89 -10.60 -3.35
N GLU A 158 2.62 -10.33 -3.64
CA GLU A 158 1.81 -11.16 -4.55
C GLU A 158 2.45 -11.30 -5.95
N TYR A 159 2.73 -10.17 -6.60
CA TYR A 159 3.21 -10.16 -7.99
C TYR A 159 4.67 -10.61 -8.11
N ILE A 160 5.50 -10.28 -7.13
CA ILE A 160 6.90 -10.69 -7.13
C ILE A 160 7.03 -12.21 -6.89
N VAL A 161 6.17 -12.80 -6.05
CA VAL A 161 6.09 -14.26 -5.86
C VAL A 161 5.54 -14.95 -7.11
N LYS A 162 4.55 -14.36 -7.81
CA LYS A 162 4.10 -14.88 -9.11
C LYS A 162 5.24 -14.86 -10.13
N LEU A 163 6.02 -13.78 -10.19
CA LEU A 163 7.14 -13.67 -11.12
C LEU A 163 8.23 -14.72 -10.80
N LYS A 164 8.58 -14.89 -9.52
CA LYS A 164 9.56 -15.90 -9.06
C LYS A 164 9.23 -17.31 -9.55
N LYS A 165 7.94 -17.69 -9.54
CA LYS A 165 7.49 -19.02 -10.01
C LYS A 165 7.73 -19.29 -11.49
N LEU A 166 7.96 -18.24 -12.29
CA LEU A 166 8.20 -18.33 -13.73
C LEU A 166 9.69 -18.35 -14.07
N CYS A 167 10.55 -18.07 -13.09
CA CYS A 167 11.99 -18.00 -13.27
C CYS A 167 12.66 -19.31 -12.85
N SER A 168 13.73 -19.68 -13.55
CA SER A 168 14.74 -20.57 -12.99
C SER A 168 15.45 -19.91 -11.80
N GLU A 169 16.16 -20.69 -10.99
CA GLU A 169 16.92 -20.15 -9.84
C GLU A 169 17.93 -19.08 -10.27
N THR A 170 18.66 -19.31 -11.37
CA THR A 170 19.65 -18.35 -11.88
C THR A 170 19.03 -17.06 -12.39
N GLU A 171 17.91 -17.15 -13.12
CA GLU A 171 17.18 -15.96 -13.57
C GLU A 171 16.58 -15.20 -12.39
N TRP A 172 16.10 -15.93 -11.37
CA TRP A 172 15.52 -15.32 -10.19
C TRP A 172 16.54 -14.48 -9.40
N GLU A 173 17.79 -14.94 -9.27
CA GLU A 173 18.84 -14.15 -8.60
C GLU A 173 19.03 -12.77 -9.26
N GLU A 174 19.06 -12.71 -10.59
CA GLU A 174 19.17 -11.46 -11.34
C GLU A 174 17.94 -10.57 -11.15
N GLN A 175 16.73 -11.15 -11.24
CA GLN A 175 15.47 -10.41 -11.06
C GLN A 175 15.32 -9.90 -9.62
N ARG A 176 15.73 -10.68 -8.62
CA ARG A 176 15.74 -10.31 -7.20
C ARG A 176 16.63 -9.10 -6.96
N GLU A 177 17.85 -9.10 -7.49
CA GLU A 177 18.74 -7.95 -7.34
C GLU A 177 18.22 -6.72 -8.08
N LYS A 178 17.67 -6.89 -9.28
CA LYS A 178 16.97 -5.80 -9.98
C LYS A 178 15.83 -5.22 -9.15
N PHE A 179 15.01 -6.08 -8.54
CA PHE A 179 13.89 -5.66 -7.69
C PHE A 179 14.36 -4.91 -6.43
N LEU A 180 15.42 -5.39 -5.79
CA LEU A 180 16.05 -4.75 -4.64
C LEU A 180 16.78 -3.45 -4.98
N GLN A 181 17.11 -3.18 -6.23
CA GLN A 181 17.65 -1.88 -6.67
C GLN A 181 16.52 -0.92 -7.10
N GLY A 182 15.37 -1.45 -7.49
CA GLY A 182 14.22 -0.69 -7.95
C GLY A 182 13.49 0.06 -6.84
N LYS A 183 12.91 1.22 -7.19
CA LYS A 183 12.06 2.02 -6.28
C LYS A 183 10.76 1.32 -5.89
N THR A 184 10.31 0.36 -6.71
CA THR A 184 9.01 -0.32 -6.53
C THR A 184 8.96 -1.21 -5.29
N SER A 185 10.12 -1.69 -4.82
CA SER A 185 10.24 -2.53 -3.63
C SER A 185 10.18 -1.75 -2.31
N TYR A 186 10.25 -0.40 -2.34
CA TYR A 186 10.46 0.43 -1.16
C TYR A 186 9.58 0.08 0.05
N TRP A 187 8.27 -0.10 -0.18
CA TRP A 187 7.30 -0.35 0.90
C TRP A 187 7.37 -1.76 1.49
N ILE A 188 7.76 -2.74 0.67
CA ILE A 188 7.78 -4.15 1.03
C ILE A 188 9.20 -4.69 1.21
N ARG A 189 10.21 -3.82 1.15
CA ARG A 189 11.61 -4.20 1.05
C ARG A 189 12.04 -5.17 2.15
N TYR A 190 11.71 -4.87 3.40
CA TYR A 190 12.08 -5.72 4.52
C TYR A 190 11.30 -7.03 4.56
N GLU A 191 10.02 -6.99 4.21
CA GLU A 191 9.18 -8.19 4.08
C GLU A 191 9.74 -9.12 2.99
N PHE A 192 10.13 -8.55 1.85
CA PHE A 192 10.77 -9.27 0.76
C PHE A 192 12.11 -9.89 1.16
N LEU A 193 12.96 -9.17 1.91
CA LEU A 193 14.21 -9.72 2.42
C LEU A 193 13.99 -10.88 3.41
N VAL A 194 12.89 -10.86 4.18
CA VAL A 194 12.51 -12.00 5.02
C VAL A 194 12.07 -13.20 4.17
N GLU A 195 11.23 -12.97 3.17
CA GLU A 195 10.75 -14.03 2.26
C GLU A 195 11.89 -14.70 1.48
N GLU A 196 12.90 -13.92 1.11
CA GLU A 196 14.12 -14.42 0.45
C GLU A 196 15.19 -14.94 1.42
N GLU A 197 14.89 -14.99 2.73
CA GLU A 197 15.80 -15.42 3.81
C GLU A 197 17.15 -14.65 3.84
N LEU A 198 17.17 -13.42 3.33
CA LEU A 198 18.34 -12.54 3.28
C LEU A 198 18.54 -11.78 4.59
N PHE A 199 18.65 -12.52 5.71
CA PHE A 199 18.64 -11.95 7.06
C PHE A 199 19.83 -11.02 7.35
N GLU A 200 21.02 -11.33 6.86
CA GLU A 200 22.19 -10.46 7.02
C GLU A 200 22.00 -9.11 6.33
N ARG A 201 21.48 -9.13 5.10
CA ARG A 201 21.19 -7.91 4.34
C ARG A 201 20.08 -7.10 4.98
N LEU A 202 19.02 -7.76 5.48
CA LEU A 202 17.96 -7.12 6.25
C LEU A 202 18.55 -6.38 7.46
N LEU A 203 19.41 -7.04 8.23
CA LEU A 203 20.04 -6.44 9.40
C LEU A 203 20.92 -5.22 9.03
N GLN A 204 21.73 -5.34 7.98
CA GLN A 204 22.56 -4.24 7.47
C GLN A 204 21.73 -3.02 7.06
N GLU A 205 20.58 -3.23 6.41
CA GLU A 205 19.71 -2.13 6.01
C GLU A 205 19.02 -1.45 7.20
N ILE A 206 18.57 -2.24 8.20
CA ILE A 206 18.03 -1.70 9.46
C ILE A 206 19.10 -0.87 10.18
N GLN A 207 20.34 -1.36 10.20
CA GLN A 207 21.47 -0.67 10.81
C GLN A 207 21.77 0.65 10.09
N LYS A 208 21.82 0.64 8.75
CA LYS A 208 22.01 1.85 7.93
C LYS A 208 20.95 2.91 8.20
N ASN A 209 19.70 2.48 8.37
CA ASN A 209 18.56 3.36 8.66
C ASN A 209 18.43 3.73 10.15
N GLN A 210 19.26 3.15 11.02
CA GLN A 210 19.31 3.43 12.46
C GLN A 210 17.96 3.34 13.19
N SER A 211 17.06 2.46 12.72
CA SER A 211 15.70 2.36 13.25
C SER A 211 15.55 1.18 14.22
N VAL A 212 15.54 1.48 15.52
CA VAL A 212 15.27 0.46 16.56
C VAL A 212 13.85 -0.11 16.45
N HIS A 213 12.89 0.69 15.97
CA HIS A 213 11.51 0.25 15.80
C HIS A 213 11.39 -0.85 14.74
N VAL A 214 12.14 -0.73 13.64
CA VAL A 214 12.20 -1.78 12.62
C VAL A 214 12.94 -3.00 13.14
N LEU A 215 14.03 -2.82 13.89
CA LEU A 215 14.73 -3.94 14.54
C LEU A 215 13.77 -4.73 15.46
N ASP A 216 12.94 -4.04 16.24
CA ASP A 216 11.91 -4.64 17.07
C ASP A 216 10.84 -5.39 16.28
N GLN A 217 10.39 -4.83 15.15
CA GLN A 217 9.41 -5.46 14.27
C GLN A 217 9.90 -6.80 13.73
N TYR A 218 11.18 -6.90 13.36
CA TYR A 218 11.79 -8.10 12.76
C TYR A 218 12.59 -8.96 13.76
N GLU A 219 12.65 -8.58 15.04
CA GLU A 219 13.43 -9.24 16.09
C GLU A 219 13.16 -10.74 16.16
N LYS A 220 11.89 -11.15 16.13
CA LYS A 220 11.48 -12.56 16.29
C LYS A 220 12.04 -13.46 15.17
N VAL A 221 12.14 -12.92 13.95
CA VAL A 221 12.66 -13.65 12.80
C VAL A 221 14.18 -13.63 12.86
N LEU A 222 14.77 -12.44 12.94
CA LEU A 222 16.21 -12.24 12.91
C LEU A 222 16.92 -12.98 14.07
N LYS A 223 16.36 -12.99 15.28
CA LYS A 223 17.01 -13.58 16.47
C LYS A 223 17.31 -15.07 16.33
N LYS A 224 16.56 -15.78 15.48
CA LYS A 224 16.79 -17.21 15.24
C LYS A 224 18.08 -17.47 14.45
N HIS A 225 18.50 -16.50 13.63
CA HIS A 225 19.63 -16.63 12.72
C HIS A 225 20.84 -15.80 13.18
N LEU A 226 20.59 -14.59 13.70
CA LEU A 226 21.60 -13.58 14.04
C LEU A 226 21.43 -13.02 15.48
N PRO A 227 21.40 -13.88 16.52
CA PRO A 227 21.13 -13.43 17.89
C PRO A 227 22.22 -12.49 18.43
N ASN A 228 23.49 -12.68 18.07
CA ASN A 228 24.59 -11.86 18.59
C ASN A 228 24.57 -10.47 17.96
N GLU A 229 24.30 -10.39 16.67
CA GLU A 229 24.32 -9.17 15.88
C GLU A 229 23.16 -8.25 16.28
N ILE A 230 21.97 -8.81 16.52
CA ILE A 230 20.82 -8.05 17.05
C ILE A 230 21.10 -7.51 18.45
N ARG A 231 21.68 -8.34 19.32
CA ARG A 231 22.11 -7.90 20.66
C ARG A 231 23.04 -6.70 20.54
N ASP A 232 24.03 -6.79 19.65
CA ASP A 232 25.03 -5.74 19.47
C ASP A 232 24.40 -4.46 18.90
N MET A 233 23.40 -4.56 18.02
CA MET A 233 22.61 -3.41 17.58
C MET A 233 21.82 -2.76 18.72
N TYR A 234 21.17 -3.55 19.59
CA TYR A 234 20.50 -2.99 20.77
C TYR A 234 21.49 -2.33 21.72
N VAL A 235 22.67 -2.92 21.92
CA VAL A 235 23.75 -2.33 22.72
C VAL A 235 24.19 -0.99 22.14
N GLN A 236 24.42 -0.91 20.83
CA GLN A 236 24.77 0.33 20.14
C GLN A 236 23.69 1.39 20.29
N TYR A 237 22.42 1.01 20.10
CA TYR A 237 21.27 1.90 20.27
C TYR A 237 21.21 2.48 21.70
N VAL A 238 21.29 1.61 22.71
CA VAL A 238 21.21 1.99 24.13
C VAL A 238 22.36 2.91 24.54
N LYS A 239 23.59 2.60 24.10
CA LYS A 239 24.77 3.46 24.34
C LYS A 239 24.64 4.83 23.66
N LYS A 240 24.12 4.88 22.44
CA LYS A 240 23.91 6.14 21.71
C LYS A 240 22.87 7.01 22.41
N GLU A 241 21.70 6.46 22.72
CA GLU A 241 20.57 7.23 23.26
C GLU A 241 20.76 7.64 24.73
N SER A 242 21.56 6.92 25.52
CA SER A 242 21.90 7.35 26.89
C SER A 242 22.66 8.68 26.93
N THR A 243 23.44 9.00 25.90
CA THR A 243 24.15 10.27 25.81
C THR A 243 23.20 11.46 25.58
N ARG A 244 22.11 11.25 24.84
CA ARG A 244 21.21 12.31 24.34
C ARG A 244 20.02 12.58 25.24
N THR A 245 19.56 11.57 25.97
CA THR A 245 18.33 11.64 26.77
C THR A 245 18.57 12.27 28.13
N SER A 246 17.61 13.08 28.59
CA SER A 246 17.69 13.79 29.87
C SER A 246 16.48 13.57 30.79
N ASP A 247 15.40 12.96 30.29
CA ASP A 247 14.14 12.80 31.00
C ASP A 247 13.88 11.36 31.50
N ARG A 248 13.04 11.24 32.53
CA ARG A 248 12.72 9.97 33.19
C ARG A 248 12.02 8.97 32.26
N LYS A 249 11.17 9.43 31.34
CA LYS A 249 10.44 8.54 30.41
C LYS A 249 11.43 7.87 29.46
N SER A 250 12.38 8.63 28.93
CA SER A 250 13.45 8.10 28.09
C SER A 250 14.33 7.10 28.83
N TYR A 251 14.70 7.34 30.10
CA TYR A 251 15.46 6.35 30.88
C TYR A 251 14.69 5.03 31.07
N LYS A 252 13.40 5.09 31.38
CA LYS A 252 12.55 3.89 31.46
C LYS A 252 12.55 3.11 30.15
N TYR A 253 12.48 3.82 29.02
CA TYR A 253 12.53 3.21 27.70
C TYR A 253 13.88 2.53 27.45
N LEU A 254 15.01 3.19 27.74
CA LEU A 254 16.35 2.58 27.59
C LEU A 254 16.56 1.37 28.50
N ILE A 255 16.04 1.41 29.72
CA ILE A 255 16.09 0.28 30.65
C ILE A 255 15.28 -0.91 30.14
N SER A 256 14.19 -0.67 29.42
CA SER A 256 13.45 -1.77 28.77
C SER A 256 14.32 -2.50 27.74
N TYR A 257 15.19 -1.77 27.01
CA TYR A 257 16.17 -2.37 26.11
C TYR A 257 17.34 -3.03 26.85
N LEU A 258 17.81 -2.50 27.98
CA LEU A 258 18.79 -3.22 28.82
C LEU A 258 18.23 -4.58 29.26
N LYS A 259 16.98 -4.61 29.72
CA LYS A 259 16.28 -5.86 30.03
C LYS A 259 16.13 -6.76 28.81
N LYS A 260 15.82 -6.21 27.64
CA LYS A 260 15.78 -6.96 26.37
C LYS A 260 17.14 -7.60 26.05
N ILE A 261 18.23 -6.86 26.15
CA ILE A 261 19.61 -7.34 25.95
C ILE A 261 19.90 -8.54 26.86
N THR A 262 19.44 -8.56 28.12
CA THR A 262 19.65 -9.72 29.02
C THR A 262 19.12 -11.06 28.51
N LYS A 263 18.20 -11.04 27.53
CA LYS A 263 17.59 -12.23 26.90
C LYS A 263 18.38 -12.76 25.70
N TYR A 264 19.54 -12.20 25.42
CA TYR A 264 20.45 -12.58 24.35
C TYR A 264 21.72 -13.27 24.91
N PRO A 265 22.48 -14.01 24.08
CA PRO A 265 23.76 -14.60 24.49
C PRO A 265 24.67 -13.55 25.12
N ASP A 266 25.31 -13.87 26.25
CA ASP A 266 26.14 -12.97 27.07
C ASP A 266 25.47 -11.67 27.56
N GLY A 267 24.20 -11.47 27.25
CA GLY A 267 23.50 -10.21 27.42
C GLY A 267 23.33 -9.79 28.87
N LYS A 268 23.26 -10.73 29.82
CA LYS A 268 23.24 -10.42 31.26
C LYS A 268 24.50 -9.70 31.71
N LYS A 269 25.67 -10.14 31.25
CA LYS A 269 26.95 -9.51 31.59
C LYS A 269 27.03 -8.14 30.91
N ILE A 270 26.76 -8.07 29.61
CA ILE A 270 26.80 -6.84 28.83
C ILE A 270 25.87 -5.76 29.39
N ALA A 271 24.62 -6.12 29.75
CA ALA A 271 23.67 -5.15 30.29
C ALA A 271 24.11 -4.61 31.67
N ARG A 272 24.74 -5.45 32.52
CA ARG A 272 25.32 -5.00 33.80
C ARG A 272 26.49 -4.06 33.57
N ASP A 273 27.39 -4.41 32.66
CA ASP A 273 28.55 -3.57 32.33
C ASP A 273 28.10 -2.20 31.82
N ILE A 274 27.07 -2.13 30.96
CA ILE A 274 26.48 -0.86 30.50
C ILE A 274 25.86 -0.07 31.66
N ALA A 275 25.10 -0.73 32.54
CA ALA A 275 24.47 -0.07 33.68
C ALA A 275 25.52 0.50 34.65
N GLU A 276 26.63 -0.21 34.86
CA GLU A 276 27.74 0.25 35.70
C GLU A 276 28.45 1.46 35.08
N CYS A 277 28.71 1.43 33.76
CA CYS A 277 29.21 2.62 33.05
C CYS A 277 28.27 3.83 33.25
N TRP A 278 26.95 3.63 33.14
CA TRP A 278 26.00 4.73 33.36
C TRP A 278 26.00 5.26 34.79
N LYS A 279 26.18 4.39 35.80
CA LYS A 279 26.31 4.83 37.20
C LYS A 279 27.50 5.75 37.39
N GLN A 280 28.62 5.45 36.72
CA GLN A 280 29.86 6.21 36.80
C GLN A 280 29.76 7.52 35.99
N ASP A 281 29.40 7.44 34.72
CA ASP A 281 29.41 8.56 33.77
C ASP A 281 28.29 9.57 34.04
N TYR A 282 27.14 9.08 34.52
CA TYR A 282 25.93 9.88 34.69
C TYR A 282 25.49 10.04 36.14
N LYS A 283 26.42 9.91 37.12
CA LYS A 283 26.15 10.04 38.57
C LYS A 283 25.32 11.25 39.00
N ARG A 284 25.34 12.33 38.21
CA ARG A 284 24.56 13.57 38.41
C ARG A 284 23.15 13.53 37.80
N ARG A 285 22.66 12.36 37.36
CA ARG A 285 21.31 12.15 36.82
C ARG A 285 20.47 11.29 37.78
N PRO A 286 19.88 11.86 38.86
CA PRO A 286 19.19 11.08 39.90
C PRO A 286 18.05 10.20 39.37
N ALA A 287 17.32 10.70 38.37
CA ALA A 287 16.24 9.94 37.74
C ALA A 287 16.76 8.66 37.06
N MET A 288 17.90 8.71 36.37
CA MET A 288 18.49 7.51 35.75
C MET A 288 18.90 6.48 36.81
N MET A 289 19.54 6.93 37.91
CA MET A 289 19.96 6.05 39.02
C MET A 289 18.78 5.37 39.71
N ASP A 290 17.69 6.11 39.91
CA ASP A 290 16.45 5.59 40.48
C ASP A 290 15.84 4.52 39.56
N GLU A 291 15.75 4.77 38.25
CA GLU A 291 15.21 3.79 37.31
C GLU A 291 16.09 2.54 37.18
N LEU A 292 17.44 2.67 37.20
CA LEU A 292 18.36 1.52 37.23
C LEU A 292 18.13 0.65 38.48
N ARG A 293 18.07 1.28 39.66
CA ARG A 293 17.83 0.59 40.94
C ARG A 293 16.49 -0.15 40.93
N LYS A 294 15.41 0.51 40.48
CA LYS A 294 14.08 -0.10 40.34
C LYS A 294 14.07 -1.29 39.39
N ALA A 295 14.94 -1.28 38.39
CA ALA A 295 15.07 -2.34 37.42
C ALA A 295 15.99 -3.49 37.85
N GLY A 296 16.65 -3.38 39.01
CA GLY A 296 17.57 -4.39 39.53
C GLY A 296 18.97 -4.35 38.90
N PHE A 297 19.39 -3.19 38.39
CA PHE A 297 20.73 -2.95 37.85
C PHE A 297 21.62 -2.22 38.85
#